data_AF-A0A8S9HDS6-F1
#
_entry.id   AF-A0A8S9HDS6-F1
#
_cell.length_a   1.000
_cell.length_b   1.000
_cell.length_c   1.000
_cell.angle_alpha   90.00
_cell.angle_beta   90.00
_cell.angle_gamma   90.00
#
_symmetry.space_group_name_H-M   'P 1'
#
loop_
_entity.id
_entity.type
_entity.pdbx_description
1 polymer ?
#
loop_
_entity_poly.entity_id
_entity_poly.type
_entity_poly.pdbx_seq_one_letter_code
_entity_poly.pdbx_strand_id
1 'polypeptide(L)'
;MSSVPSSPINTIDYFSVVTIFSSSTTVINRHLFLMCRCGHFAIYDGHGGRLAAEFAKKHLHLNVLSSGLPRELVSLQLLSRPFLVDPNLRLLLQMDLKVAKKAILDGFRKTDKLLLQESVSGLTFVYGSGGWQDGATAVCVWIVDQKVFIANIGDAKAVLARSSTTDKSGNHNTEECNPLKAIVLTREHKAIYPQERSRIQKSGGVVSSNGRLQGRLEVSRAFGDRQFKKFGVIATPDIHAFELTERENFMILGCDGLWEVSS
;
A
#
# COMPACT_ATOMS: atom_id res chain seq x y z
N MET A 1 21.05 -23.50 -50.43
CA MET A 1 20.74 -22.36 -49.55
C MET A 1 19.34 -22.56 -49.02
N SER A 2 19.20 -23.30 -47.93
CA SER A 2 17.92 -23.50 -47.22
C SER A 2 17.86 -22.49 -46.07
N SER A 3 16.85 -21.65 -46.09
CA SER A 3 16.55 -20.64 -45.08
C SER A 3 16.07 -21.30 -43.78
N VAL A 4 16.75 -20.99 -42.68
CA VAL A 4 16.27 -21.26 -41.32
C VAL A 4 15.22 -20.20 -41.00
N PRO A 5 13.97 -20.55 -40.63
CA PRO A 5 13.07 -19.57 -40.06
C PRO A 5 13.50 -19.31 -38.62
N SER A 6 14.00 -18.09 -38.36
CA SER A 6 14.13 -17.53 -37.03
C SER A 6 12.73 -17.35 -36.44
N SER A 7 12.31 -18.27 -35.58
CA SER A 7 11.16 -18.07 -34.70
C SER A 7 11.46 -16.88 -33.77
N PRO A 8 10.56 -15.89 -33.62
CA PRO A 8 10.70 -14.90 -32.59
C PRO A 8 10.58 -15.60 -31.23
N ILE A 9 11.60 -15.43 -30.40
CA ILE A 9 11.59 -15.81 -29.00
C ILE A 9 10.43 -15.03 -28.36
N ASN A 10 9.33 -15.72 -28.07
CA ASN A 10 8.25 -15.22 -27.23
C ASN A 10 8.86 -14.89 -25.87
N THR A 11 9.11 -13.60 -25.64
CA THR A 11 9.39 -13.08 -24.31
C THR A 11 8.06 -13.12 -23.57
N ILE A 12 7.87 -14.16 -22.76
CA ILE A 12 6.73 -14.23 -21.84
C ILE A 12 6.98 -13.15 -20.77
N ASP A 13 6.18 -12.10 -20.77
CA ASP A 13 6.19 -11.05 -19.74
C ASP A 13 5.80 -11.65 -18.38
N TYR A 14 6.79 -11.95 -17.53
CA TYR A 14 6.58 -12.61 -16.23
C TYR A 14 6.22 -11.67 -15.05
N PHE A 15 5.85 -10.41 -15.32
CA PHE A 15 5.49 -9.43 -14.28
C PHE A 15 4.16 -8.73 -14.61
N SER A 16 3.04 -9.38 -14.30
CA SER A 16 1.75 -8.69 -14.26
C SER A 16 1.61 -7.95 -12.92
N VAL A 17 2.26 -6.79 -12.75
CA VAL A 17 1.91 -5.89 -11.65
C VAL A 17 0.57 -5.26 -12.00
N VAL A 18 -0.53 -5.92 -11.60
CA VAL A 18 -1.86 -5.34 -11.70
C VAL A 18 -1.87 -4.14 -10.77
N THR A 19 -1.83 -2.94 -11.36
CA THR A 19 -1.90 -1.70 -10.61
C THR A 19 -3.26 -1.05 -10.79
N ILE A 20 -4.13 -1.22 -9.79
CA ILE A 20 -5.43 -0.56 -9.77
C ILE A 20 -5.30 0.68 -8.90
N PHE A 21 -5.54 1.83 -9.54
CA PHE A 21 -5.63 3.12 -8.90
C PHE A 21 -7.07 3.59 -8.95
N SER A 22 -7.66 3.78 -7.78
CA SER A 22 -8.99 4.37 -7.64
C SER A 22 -8.88 5.59 -6.76
N SER A 23 -9.64 6.63 -7.08
CA SER A 23 -9.79 7.80 -6.22
C SER A 23 -10.70 7.54 -5.02
N SER A 24 -11.47 6.44 -5.02
CA SER A 24 -12.57 6.27 -4.07
C SER A 24 -12.68 4.85 -3.51
N THR A 25 -12.59 3.82 -4.35
CA THR A 25 -12.76 2.41 -3.90
C THR A 25 -12.10 1.41 -4.84
N THR A 26 -11.47 0.37 -4.27
CA THR A 26 -10.92 -0.77 -5.02
C THR A 26 -11.26 -2.07 -4.29
N VAL A 27 -11.75 -3.08 -5.02
CA VAL A 27 -11.98 -4.44 -4.49
C VAL A 27 -10.93 -5.40 -5.06
N ILE A 28 -10.24 -6.11 -4.17
CA ILE A 28 -9.25 -7.13 -4.51
C ILE A 28 -9.86 -8.50 -4.19
N ASN A 29 -10.17 -9.29 -5.20
CA ASN A 29 -10.85 -10.58 -5.02
C ASN A 29 -9.86 -11.74 -4.80
N ARG A 30 -10.35 -12.85 -4.21
CA ARG A 30 -9.60 -14.10 -3.97
C ARG A 30 -8.87 -14.62 -5.20
N HIS A 31 -9.49 -14.52 -6.37
CA HIS A 31 -8.86 -14.95 -7.60
C HIS A 31 -7.57 -14.16 -7.90
N LEU A 32 -7.54 -12.85 -7.63
CA LEU A 32 -6.34 -12.03 -7.75
C LEU A 32 -5.29 -12.39 -6.67
N PHE A 33 -5.71 -12.71 -5.44
CA PHE A 33 -4.80 -13.20 -4.41
C PHE A 33 -4.08 -14.51 -4.79
N LEU A 34 -4.78 -15.40 -5.51
CA LEU A 34 -4.27 -16.74 -5.84
C LEU A 34 -3.52 -16.81 -7.17
N MET A 35 -3.87 -15.95 -8.15
CA MET A 35 -3.23 -15.98 -9.48
C MET A 35 -2.02 -15.05 -9.61
N CYS A 36 -1.96 -13.96 -8.84
CA CYS A 36 -0.87 -13.01 -8.97
C CYS A 36 0.27 -13.34 -7.99
N ARG A 37 1.43 -13.74 -8.52
CA ARG A 37 2.67 -13.85 -7.73
C ARG A 37 3.13 -12.50 -7.17
N CYS A 38 2.78 -11.40 -7.83
CA CYS A 38 2.97 -10.07 -7.27
C CYS A 38 1.86 -9.13 -7.75
N GLY A 39 1.46 -8.18 -6.90
CA GLY A 39 0.44 -7.19 -7.23
C GLY A 39 0.57 -5.94 -6.36
N HIS A 40 0.16 -4.79 -6.87
CA HIS A 40 0.19 -3.53 -6.14
C HIS A 40 -1.12 -2.77 -6.34
N PHE A 41 -1.87 -2.53 -5.27
CA PHE A 41 -3.16 -1.83 -5.32
C PHE A 41 -3.07 -0.61 -4.42
N ALA A 42 -3.59 0.53 -4.86
CA ALA A 42 -3.52 1.73 -4.02
C ALA A 42 -4.68 2.68 -4.26
N ILE A 43 -5.05 3.38 -3.20
CA ILE A 43 -5.90 4.58 -3.27
C ILE A 43 -5.05 5.75 -2.79
N TYR A 44 -5.12 6.84 -3.54
CA TYR A 44 -4.52 8.12 -3.19
C TYR A 44 -5.63 9.15 -3.16
N ASP A 45 -5.90 9.71 -1.98
CA ASP A 45 -6.87 10.79 -1.83
C ASP A 45 -6.13 12.12 -1.74
N GLY A 46 -6.37 12.99 -2.71
CA GLY A 46 -5.65 14.25 -2.86
C GLY A 46 -6.41 15.42 -2.24
N HIS A 47 -5.69 16.33 -1.59
CA HIS A 47 -6.26 17.55 -1.02
C HIS A 47 -5.39 18.78 -1.30
N GLY A 48 -6.02 19.96 -1.36
CA GLY A 48 -5.35 21.20 -1.77
C GLY A 48 -4.98 21.26 -3.26
N GLY A 49 -5.33 20.21 -4.02
CA GLY A 49 -5.08 20.02 -5.44
C GLY A 49 -4.94 18.53 -5.76
N ARG A 50 -4.61 18.19 -7.01
CA ARG A 50 -4.51 16.79 -7.49
C ARG A 50 -3.08 16.29 -7.69
N LEU A 51 -2.09 17.18 -7.66
CA LEU A 51 -0.74 16.89 -8.14
C LEU A 51 0.01 15.93 -7.20
N ALA A 52 -0.18 16.06 -5.88
CA ALA A 52 0.42 15.13 -4.93
C ALA A 52 -0.08 13.69 -5.13
N ALA A 53 -1.39 13.51 -5.34
CA ALA A 53 -1.99 12.19 -5.58
C ALA A 53 -1.53 11.58 -6.92
N GLU A 54 -1.52 12.37 -8.00
CA GLU A 54 -1.01 11.93 -9.31
C GLU A 54 0.49 11.59 -9.26
N PHE A 55 1.28 12.36 -8.51
CA PHE A 55 2.68 12.06 -8.30
C PHE A 55 2.87 10.74 -7.55
N ALA A 56 2.17 10.55 -6.43
CA ALA A 56 2.27 9.33 -5.63
C ALA A 56 1.85 8.10 -6.46
N LYS A 57 0.75 8.19 -7.20
CA LYS A 57 0.27 7.18 -8.16
C LYS A 57 1.36 6.74 -9.14
N LYS A 58 2.05 7.69 -9.77
CA LYS A 58 3.07 7.40 -10.78
C LYS A 58 4.38 6.85 -10.19
N HIS A 59 4.75 7.25 -8.98
CA HIS A 59 6.12 7.08 -8.48
C HIS A 59 6.26 6.14 -7.28
N LEU A 60 5.24 5.99 -6.43
CA LEU A 60 5.39 5.30 -5.15
C LEU A 60 5.80 3.83 -5.33
N HIS A 61 5.07 3.09 -6.17
CA HIS A 61 5.35 1.68 -6.40
C HIS A 61 6.75 1.45 -6.97
N LEU A 62 7.21 2.29 -7.90
CA LEU A 62 8.58 2.22 -8.45
C LEU A 62 9.64 2.54 -7.38
N ASN A 63 9.37 3.51 -6.51
CA ASN A 63 10.28 3.85 -5.41
C ASN A 63 10.36 2.74 -4.36
N VAL A 64 9.25 2.08 -4.04
CA VAL A 64 9.23 0.91 -3.15
C VAL A 64 9.96 -0.27 -3.78
N LEU A 65 9.72 -0.52 -5.08
CA LEU A 65 10.41 -1.59 -5.81
C LEU A 65 11.93 -1.34 -5.86
N SER A 66 12.35 -0.12 -6.22
CA SER A 66 13.78 0.25 -6.22
C SER A 66 14.43 0.28 -4.84
N SER A 67 13.63 0.36 -3.77
CA SER A 67 14.10 0.31 -2.37
C SER A 67 14.29 -1.13 -1.85
N GLY A 68 13.97 -2.14 -2.66
CA GLY A 68 14.33 -3.54 -2.39
C GLY A 68 13.16 -4.50 -2.18
N LEU A 69 11.90 -4.06 -2.31
CA LEU A 69 10.73 -4.94 -2.21
C LEU A 69 10.75 -6.15 -3.20
N PRO A 70 11.46 -6.12 -4.35
CA PRO A 70 11.60 -7.26 -5.24
C PRO A 70 13.02 -7.86 -5.26
N ARG A 71 13.99 -7.40 -4.45
CA ARG A 71 15.33 -8.04 -4.42
C ARG A 71 15.29 -9.49 -3.92
N GLU A 72 14.17 -9.92 -3.34
CA GLU A 72 13.89 -11.29 -2.89
C GLU A 72 13.11 -12.12 -3.94
N LEU A 73 12.50 -11.50 -4.97
CA LEU A 73 11.79 -12.22 -6.04
C LEU A 73 12.73 -13.00 -6.98
N VAL A 74 14.00 -12.56 -7.09
CA VAL A 74 15.04 -13.25 -7.88
C VAL A 74 15.58 -14.49 -7.15
N SER A 75 15.67 -14.46 -5.81
CA SER A 75 16.17 -15.60 -5.03
C SER A 75 15.20 -16.79 -5.04
N LEU A 76 13.89 -16.55 -5.15
CA LEU A 76 12.89 -17.63 -5.25
C LEU A 76 12.97 -18.40 -6.58
N GLN A 77 13.46 -17.76 -7.65
CA GLN A 77 13.64 -18.42 -8.95
C GLN A 77 14.80 -19.43 -8.94
N LEU A 78 15.81 -19.23 -8.08
CA LEU A 78 16.91 -20.18 -7.89
C LEU A 78 16.54 -21.33 -6.93
N LEU A 79 15.62 -21.09 -6.00
CA LEU A 79 15.18 -22.05 -4.98
C LEU A 79 14.00 -22.92 -5.42
N SER A 80 13.36 -22.62 -6.55
CA SER A 80 12.27 -23.43 -7.13
C SER A 80 12.74 -24.74 -7.79
N ARG A 81 13.98 -25.18 -7.54
CA ARG A 81 14.42 -26.54 -7.90
C ARG A 81 13.99 -27.50 -6.78
N PRO A 82 13.09 -28.46 -7.06
CA PRO A 82 12.35 -29.21 -6.05
C PRO A 82 13.18 -30.21 -5.23
N PHE A 83 14.52 -30.16 -5.26
CA PHE A 83 15.36 -31.22 -4.69
C PHE A 83 16.27 -30.81 -3.53
N LEU A 84 16.37 -29.54 -3.15
CA LEU A 84 17.20 -29.15 -1.99
C LEU A 84 16.60 -27.94 -1.28
N VAL A 85 15.81 -28.17 -0.23
CA VAL A 85 15.43 -27.10 0.71
C VAL A 85 15.82 -27.51 2.12
N ASP A 86 16.97 -27.03 2.56
CA ASP A 86 17.53 -27.17 3.90
C ASP A 86 16.62 -26.45 4.94
N PRO A 87 16.39 -27.03 6.13
CA PRO A 87 15.64 -26.39 7.23
C PRO A 87 16.14 -24.96 7.61
N ASN A 88 17.42 -24.65 7.40
CA ASN A 88 18.01 -23.34 7.62
C ASN A 88 17.51 -22.27 6.62
N LEU A 89 16.94 -22.66 5.48
CA LEU A 89 16.33 -21.74 4.52
C LEU A 89 15.01 -21.13 5.03
N ARG A 90 14.37 -21.79 6.01
CA ARG A 90 13.17 -21.26 6.67
C ARG A 90 13.46 -20.01 7.52
N LEU A 91 14.71 -19.85 7.97
CA LEU A 91 15.20 -18.66 8.67
C LEU A 91 15.40 -17.48 7.70
N LEU A 92 15.68 -17.74 6.41
CA LEU A 92 15.74 -16.71 5.35
C LEU A 92 14.36 -16.08 5.08
N LEU A 93 13.26 -16.84 5.21
CA LEU A 93 11.89 -16.34 5.02
C LEU A 93 11.43 -15.33 6.10
N GLN A 94 12.04 -15.37 7.29
CA GLN A 94 11.78 -14.42 8.40
C GLN A 94 12.60 -13.12 8.27
N MET A 95 13.74 -13.15 7.56
CA MET A 95 14.52 -11.96 7.21
C MET A 95 13.78 -11.04 6.23
N ASP A 96 12.87 -11.61 5.44
CA ASP A 96 12.12 -10.97 4.36
C ASP A 96 11.05 -9.95 4.86
N LEU A 97 10.31 -10.21 5.94
CA LEU A 97 9.29 -9.24 6.42
C LEU A 97 9.88 -7.90 6.87
N LYS A 98 11.05 -7.92 7.52
CA LYS A 98 11.72 -6.69 7.97
C LYS A 98 12.30 -5.92 6.80
N VAL A 99 12.88 -6.64 5.83
CA VAL A 99 13.43 -6.05 4.60
C VAL A 99 12.32 -5.45 3.76
N ALA A 100 11.21 -6.17 3.55
CA ALA A 100 10.04 -5.69 2.84
C ALA A 100 9.43 -4.44 3.50
N LYS A 101 9.20 -4.48 4.83
CA LYS A 101 8.75 -3.29 5.58
C LYS A 101 9.70 -2.12 5.43
N LYS A 102 11.02 -2.36 5.50
CA LYS A 102 12.03 -1.32 5.31
C LYS A 102 11.97 -0.76 3.88
N ALA A 103 11.84 -1.59 2.85
CA ALA A 103 11.73 -1.15 1.48
C ALA A 103 10.47 -0.29 1.24
N ILE A 104 9.34 -0.66 1.87
CA ILE A 104 8.12 0.15 1.85
C ILE A 104 8.38 1.50 2.54
N LEU A 105 8.96 1.51 3.75
CA LEU A 105 9.30 2.74 4.47
C LEU A 105 10.22 3.66 3.66
N ASP A 106 11.27 3.10 3.06
CA ASP A 106 12.25 3.83 2.24
C ASP A 106 11.60 4.32 0.93
N GLY A 107 10.72 3.54 0.32
CA GLY A 107 9.95 3.94 -0.87
C GLY A 107 8.99 5.10 -0.59
N PHE A 108 8.28 5.08 0.55
CA PHE A 108 7.47 6.22 0.99
C PHE A 108 8.33 7.46 1.25
N ARG A 109 9.42 7.32 2.00
CA ARG A 109 10.36 8.43 2.27
C ARG A 109 10.92 9.04 0.99
N LYS A 110 11.36 8.20 0.05
CA LYS A 110 11.90 8.63 -1.25
C LYS A 110 10.84 9.34 -2.08
N THR A 111 9.62 8.80 -2.13
CA THR A 111 8.49 9.40 -2.86
C THR A 111 8.16 10.78 -2.31
N ASP A 112 8.03 10.93 -0.99
CA ASP A 112 7.73 12.21 -0.36
C ASP A 112 8.85 13.23 -0.61
N LYS A 113 10.13 12.81 -0.52
CA LYS A 113 11.27 13.67 -0.82
C LYS A 113 11.23 14.21 -2.25
N LEU A 114 11.02 13.31 -3.23
CA LEU A 114 10.96 13.69 -4.65
C LEU A 114 9.75 14.57 -4.95
N LEU A 115 8.60 14.26 -4.35
CA LEU A 115 7.38 15.04 -4.47
C LEU A 115 7.59 16.46 -3.92
N LEU A 116 8.21 16.60 -2.74
CA LEU A 116 8.50 17.91 -2.16
C LEU A 116 9.46 18.73 -3.03
N GLN A 117 10.46 18.10 -3.67
CA GLN A 117 11.35 18.77 -4.63
C GLN A 117 10.56 19.25 -5.85
N GLU A 118 9.76 18.37 -6.46
CA GLU A 118 8.93 18.69 -7.61
C GLU A 118 7.93 19.80 -7.32
N SER A 119 7.36 19.82 -6.10
CA SER A 119 6.44 20.86 -5.64
C SER A 119 7.04 22.25 -5.56
N VAL A 120 8.36 22.37 -5.46
CA VAL A 120 9.05 23.67 -5.45
C VAL A 120 9.39 24.06 -6.87
N SER A 121 10.02 23.17 -7.62
CA SER A 121 10.71 23.50 -8.86
C SER A 121 9.85 23.41 -10.11
N GLY A 122 8.81 22.55 -10.13
CA GLY A 122 8.12 22.17 -11.38
C GLY A 122 9.12 21.66 -12.43
N LEU A 123 10.11 20.87 -11.98
CA LEU A 123 11.28 20.48 -12.77
C LEU A 123 10.88 19.61 -13.96
N THR A 124 9.73 18.94 -13.85
CA THR A 124 9.14 18.16 -14.94
C THR A 124 7.96 18.90 -15.55
N PHE A 125 7.97 19.01 -16.88
CA PHE A 125 6.86 19.57 -17.67
C PHE A 125 5.51 18.87 -17.40
N VAL A 126 5.56 17.66 -16.83
CA VAL A 126 4.41 16.79 -16.52
C VAL A 126 3.46 17.38 -15.48
N TYR A 127 3.98 18.12 -14.49
CA TYR A 127 3.16 18.62 -13.36
C TYR A 127 2.96 20.15 -13.35
N GLY A 128 3.31 20.82 -14.45
CA GLY A 128 3.13 22.26 -14.61
C GLY A 128 4.15 23.09 -13.83
N SER A 129 3.88 24.40 -13.72
CA SER A 129 4.71 25.32 -12.94
C SER A 129 4.72 24.92 -11.47
N GLY A 130 5.92 24.91 -10.86
CA GLY A 130 6.12 24.59 -9.44
C GLY A 130 5.39 25.55 -8.48
N GLY A 131 5.58 25.34 -7.18
CA GLY A 131 4.98 26.16 -6.12
C GLY A 131 3.68 25.60 -5.54
N TRP A 132 3.23 24.43 -5.97
CA TRP A 132 2.05 23.78 -5.42
C TRP A 132 2.26 23.27 -3.99
N GLN A 133 1.15 23.16 -3.25
CA GLN A 133 1.11 22.86 -1.81
C GLN A 133 0.21 21.66 -1.49
N ASP A 134 -0.20 20.93 -2.54
CA ASP A 134 -1.04 19.75 -2.49
C ASP A 134 -0.51 18.71 -1.51
N GLY A 135 -1.41 17.96 -0.92
CA GLY A 135 -1.11 16.76 -0.17
C GLY A 135 -1.91 15.57 -0.67
N ALA A 136 -1.50 14.38 -0.27
CA ALA A 136 -2.26 13.16 -0.56
C ALA A 136 -2.12 12.13 0.55
N THR A 137 -3.24 11.54 0.94
CA THR A 137 -3.27 10.31 1.73
C THR A 137 -2.98 9.12 0.82
N ALA A 138 -2.61 7.98 1.41
CA ALA A 138 -2.39 6.77 0.65
C ALA A 138 -2.65 5.53 1.50
N VAL A 139 -3.44 4.61 0.96
CA VAL A 139 -3.48 3.21 1.39
C VAL A 139 -3.00 2.34 0.24
N CYS A 140 -1.96 1.56 0.48
CA CYS A 140 -1.32 0.73 -0.53
C CYS A 140 -1.23 -0.72 -0.05
N VAL A 141 -1.47 -1.65 -0.96
CA VAL A 141 -1.39 -3.10 -0.76
C VAL A 141 -0.37 -3.67 -1.74
N TRP A 142 0.67 -4.31 -1.23
CA TRP A 142 1.55 -5.16 -2.02
C TRP A 142 1.28 -6.62 -1.68
N ILE A 143 1.06 -7.42 -2.72
CA ILE A 143 1.02 -8.88 -2.64
C ILE A 143 2.32 -9.37 -3.23
N VAL A 144 3.05 -10.22 -2.51
CA VAL A 144 4.28 -10.87 -2.95
C VAL A 144 4.19 -12.33 -2.54
N ASP A 145 4.00 -13.19 -3.53
CA ASP A 145 3.58 -14.59 -3.38
C ASP A 145 2.40 -14.69 -2.39
N GLN A 146 2.60 -15.30 -1.21
CA GLN A 146 1.55 -15.43 -0.19
C GLN A 146 1.56 -14.33 0.88
N LYS A 147 2.48 -13.37 0.82
CA LYS A 147 2.58 -12.28 1.81
C LYS A 147 1.86 -11.03 1.30
N VAL A 148 1.05 -10.43 2.16
CA VAL A 148 0.37 -9.17 1.89
C VAL A 148 0.89 -8.11 2.84
N PHE A 149 1.27 -6.96 2.30
CA PHE A 149 1.71 -5.79 3.04
C PHE A 149 0.74 -4.64 2.77
N ILE A 150 0.21 -4.05 3.83
CA ILE A 150 -0.68 -2.88 3.76
C ILE A 150 0.07 -1.72 4.41
N ALA A 151 0.28 -0.64 3.67
CA ALA A 151 0.90 0.58 4.16
C ALA A 151 -0.11 1.72 4.09
N ASN A 152 -0.33 2.42 5.21
CA ASN A 152 -1.29 3.52 5.29
C ASN A 152 -0.65 4.82 5.79
N ILE A 153 -0.96 5.94 5.13
CA ILE A 153 -0.84 7.30 5.64
C ILE A 153 -2.15 8.04 5.39
N GLY A 154 -2.64 8.76 6.39
CA GLY A 154 -3.94 9.44 6.32
C GLY A 154 -5.09 8.57 6.86
N ASP A 155 -6.29 8.82 6.36
CA ASP A 155 -7.59 8.34 6.86
C ASP A 155 -8.25 7.25 6.01
N ALA A 156 -7.65 6.89 4.87
CA ALA A 156 -8.13 5.76 4.08
C ALA A 156 -8.11 4.42 4.84
N LYS A 157 -9.02 3.51 4.46
CA LYS A 157 -9.19 2.20 5.08
C LYS A 157 -8.93 1.05 4.13
N ALA A 158 -8.34 -0.01 4.67
CA ALA A 158 -8.35 -1.34 4.07
C ALA A 158 -9.15 -2.29 4.98
N VAL A 159 -10.15 -2.97 4.42
CA VAL A 159 -11.00 -3.92 5.14
C VAL A 159 -10.95 -5.28 4.44
N LEU A 160 -10.55 -6.31 5.17
CA LEU A 160 -10.48 -7.69 4.69
C LEU A 160 -11.74 -8.45 5.08
N ALA A 161 -12.38 -9.09 4.09
CA ALA A 161 -13.43 -10.08 4.33
C ALA A 161 -12.80 -11.48 4.46
N ARG A 162 -12.91 -12.06 5.65
CA ARG A 162 -12.33 -13.37 5.98
C ARG A 162 -13.42 -14.33 6.46
N SER A 163 -13.45 -15.57 5.96
CA SER A 163 -14.36 -16.61 6.45
C SER A 163 -14.11 -16.94 7.93
N SER A 164 -15.20 -17.09 8.69
CA SER A 164 -15.16 -17.53 10.08
C SER A 164 -14.62 -18.96 10.22
N THR A 165 -14.07 -19.28 11.38
CA THR A 165 -13.52 -20.60 11.71
C THR A 165 -14.51 -21.50 12.43
N THR A 166 -15.83 -21.27 12.29
CA THR A 166 -16.84 -22.08 12.98
C THR A 166 -16.59 -23.56 12.68
N ASP A 167 -16.25 -24.30 13.74
CA ASP A 167 -15.89 -25.71 13.70
C ASP A 167 -16.98 -26.50 12.96
N LYS A 168 -16.56 -27.42 12.10
CA LYS A 168 -17.41 -28.38 11.39
C LYS A 168 -18.00 -29.40 12.37
N SER A 169 -18.78 -28.96 13.34
CA SER A 169 -19.55 -29.82 14.25
C SER A 169 -21.02 -29.45 14.13
N GLY A 170 -21.72 -30.13 13.22
CA GLY A 170 -23.18 -30.06 13.13
C GLY A 170 -23.74 -29.97 11.72
N ASN A 171 -24.18 -31.12 11.20
CA ASN A 171 -25.12 -31.33 10.09
C ASN A 171 -24.78 -30.79 8.69
N HIS A 172 -24.43 -31.74 7.81
CA HIS A 172 -24.71 -31.67 6.39
C HIS A 172 -26.22 -31.47 6.15
N ASN A 173 -26.62 -30.30 5.64
CA ASN A 173 -27.62 -30.12 4.58
C ASN A 173 -28.10 -28.66 4.53
N THR A 174 -27.30 -27.77 3.94
CA THR A 174 -27.71 -26.57 3.18
C THR A 174 -26.44 -25.93 2.62
N GLU A 175 -26.50 -25.31 1.45
CA GLU A 175 -25.41 -24.47 0.92
C GLU A 175 -25.23 -23.21 1.79
N GLU A 176 -24.75 -23.37 3.03
CA GLU A 176 -24.54 -22.27 3.94
C GLU A 176 -23.29 -21.49 3.53
N CYS A 177 -23.49 -20.24 3.11
CA CYS A 177 -22.43 -19.26 3.00
C CYS A 177 -21.71 -19.14 4.34
N ASN A 178 -20.46 -19.61 4.42
CA ASN A 178 -19.63 -19.40 5.60
C ASN A 178 -19.63 -17.90 5.96
N PRO A 179 -20.03 -17.52 7.19
CA PRO A 179 -20.15 -16.12 7.55
C PRO A 179 -18.80 -15.41 7.42
N LEU A 180 -18.80 -14.24 6.77
CA LEU A 180 -17.62 -13.42 6.57
C LEU A 180 -17.48 -12.42 7.73
N LYS A 181 -16.28 -12.35 8.30
CA LYS A 181 -15.87 -11.32 9.24
C LYS A 181 -15.13 -10.21 8.50
N ALA A 182 -15.57 -8.97 8.68
CA ALA A 182 -14.84 -7.80 8.26
C ALA A 182 -13.72 -7.48 9.26
N ILE A 183 -12.49 -7.35 8.78
CA ILE A 183 -11.30 -7.05 9.59
C ILE A 183 -10.66 -5.78 9.04
N VAL A 184 -10.65 -4.71 9.84
CA VAL A 184 -9.96 -3.46 9.49
C VAL A 184 -8.46 -3.66 9.63
N LEU A 185 -7.71 -3.42 8.55
CA LEU A 185 -6.26 -3.65 8.47
C LEU A 185 -5.42 -2.37 8.62
N THR A 186 -6.06 -1.20 8.65
CA THR A 186 -5.39 0.09 8.81
C THR A 186 -5.85 0.82 10.06
N ARG A 187 -5.03 1.76 10.51
CA ARG A 187 -5.43 2.78 11.48
C ARG A 187 -5.45 4.12 10.77
N GLU A 188 -6.50 4.88 10.98
CA GLU A 188 -6.60 6.25 10.53
C GLU A 188 -5.57 7.14 11.25
N HIS A 189 -5.06 8.13 10.54
CA HIS A 189 -4.06 9.07 11.05
C HIS A 189 -4.64 10.49 11.17
N LYS A 190 -5.70 10.68 11.95
CA LYS A 190 -6.26 12.01 12.23
C LYS A 190 -5.43 12.78 13.27
N ALA A 191 -5.23 14.08 13.08
CA ALA A 191 -4.40 14.91 13.94
C ALA A 191 -4.92 14.98 15.40
N ILE A 192 -6.22 14.78 15.61
CA ILE A 192 -6.83 14.73 16.94
C ILE A 192 -6.45 13.48 17.75
N TYR A 193 -6.02 12.39 17.09
CA TYR A 193 -5.74 11.13 17.80
C TYR A 193 -4.54 11.24 18.72
N PRO A 194 -4.58 10.66 19.93
CA PRO A 194 -3.58 10.94 20.98
C PRO A 194 -2.12 10.70 20.55
N GLN A 195 -1.84 9.62 19.83
CA GLN A 195 -0.48 9.30 19.35
C GLN A 195 0.00 10.32 18.32
N GLU A 196 -0.85 10.69 17.36
CA GLU A 196 -0.53 11.68 16.33
C GLU A 196 -0.43 13.08 16.92
N ARG A 197 -1.36 13.48 17.79
CA ARG A 197 -1.34 14.76 18.50
C ARG A 197 -0.07 14.93 19.31
N SER A 198 0.35 13.92 20.07
CA SER A 198 1.60 13.94 20.82
C SER A 198 2.81 14.14 19.91
N ARG A 199 2.85 13.44 18.77
CA ARG A 199 3.91 13.56 17.77
C ARG A 199 3.97 14.95 17.14
N ILE A 200 2.82 15.50 16.76
CA ILE A 200 2.67 16.87 16.21
C ILE A 200 3.17 17.91 17.21
N GLN A 201 2.75 17.81 18.48
CA GLN A 201 3.16 18.74 19.55
C GLN A 201 4.66 18.69 19.82
N LYS A 202 5.27 17.49 19.81
CA LYS A 202 6.73 17.32 19.93
C LYS A 202 7.50 17.96 18.78
N SER A 203 6.88 18.10 17.60
CA SER A 203 7.43 18.81 16.45
C SER A 203 7.10 20.31 16.43
N GLY A 204 6.51 20.86 17.49
CA GLY A 204 6.11 22.28 17.56
C GLY A 204 4.83 22.62 16.79
N GLY A 205 4.10 21.61 16.32
CA GLY A 205 2.77 21.79 15.75
C GLY A 205 1.69 21.92 16.82
N VAL A 206 0.55 22.52 16.45
CA VAL A 206 -0.63 22.63 17.31
C VAL A 206 -1.82 21.94 16.66
N VAL A 207 -2.61 21.22 17.45
CA VAL A 207 -3.89 20.65 17.03
C VAL A 207 -5.00 21.47 17.67
N SER A 208 -5.82 22.12 16.86
CA SER A 208 -6.93 22.99 17.30
C SER A 208 -8.07 22.17 17.91
N SER A 209 -9.02 22.86 18.55
CA SER A 209 -10.21 22.24 19.17
C SER A 209 -11.07 21.45 18.18
N ASN A 210 -11.12 21.87 16.92
CA ASN A 210 -11.79 21.14 15.83
C ASN A 210 -10.97 19.96 15.26
N GLY A 211 -9.88 19.56 15.93
CA GLY A 211 -9.09 18.38 15.57
C GLY A 211 -8.09 18.56 14.42
N ARG A 212 -7.89 19.79 13.92
CA ARG A 212 -7.03 20.06 12.76
C ARG A 212 -5.63 20.53 13.16
N LEU A 213 -4.60 20.02 12.48
CA LEU A 213 -3.24 20.52 12.56
C LEU A 213 -3.17 21.94 12.02
N GLN A 214 -2.64 22.85 12.84
CA GLN A 214 -2.58 24.29 12.58
C GLN A 214 -3.93 24.89 12.14
N GLY A 215 -5.05 24.34 12.61
CA GLY A 215 -6.39 24.76 12.23
C GLY A 215 -6.81 24.43 10.79
N ARG A 216 -5.97 23.74 10.02
CA ARG A 216 -6.17 23.57 8.57
C ARG A 216 -6.31 22.11 8.14
N LEU A 217 -5.36 21.26 8.53
CA LEU A 217 -5.25 19.89 8.01
C LEU A 217 -5.83 18.86 9.01
N GLU A 218 -6.76 18.01 8.56
CA GLU A 218 -7.37 16.99 9.43
C GLU A 218 -6.47 15.76 9.63
N VAL A 219 -5.79 15.33 8.57
CA VAL A 219 -4.82 14.25 8.61
C VAL A 219 -3.48 14.70 9.20
N SER A 220 -2.79 13.77 9.86
CA SER A 220 -1.48 13.97 10.47
C SER A 220 -0.33 13.35 9.66
N ARG A 221 -0.67 12.49 8.70
CA ARG A 221 0.26 11.82 7.81
C ARG A 221 -0.24 11.90 6.38
N ALA A 222 0.63 12.36 5.49
CA ALA A 222 0.35 12.56 4.07
C ALA A 222 1.65 12.75 3.29
N PHE A 223 1.61 12.44 2.01
CA PHE A 223 2.55 12.92 1.01
C PHE A 223 2.32 14.41 0.75
N GLY A 224 3.35 15.18 0.39
CA GLY A 224 3.18 16.59 0.03
C GLY A 224 3.02 17.49 1.26
N ASP A 225 2.02 18.36 1.32
CA ASP A 225 1.75 19.21 2.51
C ASP A 225 2.99 19.97 3.03
N ARG A 226 3.79 20.53 2.10
CA ARG A 226 5.12 21.08 2.39
C ARG A 226 5.10 22.09 3.55
N GLN A 227 4.09 22.96 3.62
CA GLN A 227 3.97 23.95 4.69
C GLN A 227 3.77 23.34 6.09
N PHE A 228 3.31 22.10 6.19
CA PHE A 228 3.00 21.43 7.45
C PHE A 228 4.04 20.40 7.90
N LYS A 229 5.02 20.06 7.05
CA LYS A 229 6.11 19.11 7.43
C LYS A 229 6.89 19.58 8.66
N LYS A 230 7.15 20.89 8.77
CA LYS A 230 7.81 21.49 9.95
C LYS A 230 6.98 21.45 11.23
N PHE A 231 5.67 21.19 11.11
CA PHE A 231 4.73 21.09 12.22
C PHE A 231 4.34 19.64 12.54
N GLY A 232 5.09 18.67 12.01
CA GLY A 232 4.87 17.26 12.30
C GLY A 232 3.90 16.56 11.36
N VAL A 233 3.66 17.03 10.14
CA VAL A 233 3.14 16.12 9.09
C VAL A 233 4.28 15.21 8.61
N ILE A 234 4.03 13.90 8.48
CA ILE A 234 5.02 12.93 7.99
C ILE A 234 4.42 12.02 6.92
N ALA A 235 5.25 11.48 6.03
CA ALA A 235 4.85 10.45 5.06
C ALA A 235 5.31 9.05 5.48
N THR A 236 5.45 8.80 6.79
CA THR A 236 5.84 7.47 7.29
C THR A 236 4.60 6.61 7.49
N PRO A 237 4.45 5.50 6.74
CA PRO A 237 3.27 4.66 6.84
C PRO A 237 3.27 3.78 8.09
N ASP A 238 2.07 3.52 8.60
CA ASP A 238 1.83 2.31 9.41
C ASP A 238 1.78 1.11 8.46
N ILE A 239 2.53 0.04 8.77
CA ILE A 239 2.60 -1.17 7.92
C ILE A 239 2.06 -2.39 8.65
N HIS A 240 0.93 -2.91 8.18
CA HIS A 240 0.40 -4.22 8.54
C HIS A 240 0.88 -5.27 7.54
N ALA A 241 1.14 -6.50 8.00
CA ALA A 241 1.52 -7.60 7.12
C ALA A 241 0.90 -8.90 7.62
N PHE A 242 0.43 -9.73 6.69
CA PHE A 242 -0.12 -11.05 6.99
C PHE A 242 0.11 -12.01 5.83
N GLU A 243 0.00 -13.31 6.10
CA GLU A 243 0.06 -14.37 5.09
C GLU A 243 -1.34 -14.75 4.62
N LEU A 244 -1.52 -14.90 3.32
CA LEU A 244 -2.74 -15.41 2.70
C LEU A 244 -2.95 -16.87 3.09
N THR A 245 -4.21 -17.19 3.32
CA THR A 245 -4.75 -18.52 3.56
C THR A 245 -5.97 -18.71 2.64
N GLU A 246 -6.65 -19.84 2.78
CA GLU A 246 -7.90 -20.08 2.05
C GLU A 246 -9.11 -19.31 2.60
N ARG A 247 -8.93 -18.55 3.70
CA ARG A 247 -10.01 -17.84 4.38
C ARG A 247 -10.21 -16.42 3.87
N GLU A 248 -9.23 -15.83 3.20
CA GLU A 248 -9.35 -14.50 2.60
C GLU A 248 -10.19 -14.55 1.33
N ASN A 249 -11.30 -13.81 1.32
CA ASN A 249 -12.20 -13.77 0.17
C ASN A 249 -11.97 -12.52 -0.68
N PHE A 250 -11.96 -11.34 -0.07
CA PHE A 250 -11.64 -10.11 -0.77
C PHE A 250 -11.20 -9.03 0.21
N MET A 251 -10.53 -8.00 -0.32
CA MET A 251 -10.18 -6.79 0.42
C MET A 251 -10.78 -5.57 -0.26
N ILE A 252 -11.36 -4.67 0.52
CA ILE A 252 -11.87 -3.38 0.05
C ILE A 252 -10.92 -2.29 0.55
N LEU A 253 -10.45 -1.46 -0.37
CA LEU A 253 -9.76 -0.21 -0.08
C LEU A 253 -10.74 0.94 -0.32
N GLY A 254 -10.77 1.96 0.53
CA GLY A 254 -11.58 3.16 0.30
C GLY A 254 -11.14 4.37 1.14
N CYS A 255 -11.47 5.58 0.69
CA CYS A 255 -11.36 6.82 1.48
C CYS A 255 -12.71 7.18 2.15
N ASP A 256 -12.73 8.22 2.98
CA ASP A 256 -13.85 8.59 3.88
C ASP A 256 -15.22 8.67 3.16
N GLY A 257 -15.27 9.09 1.90
CA GLY A 257 -16.52 9.17 1.12
C GLY A 257 -17.26 7.84 0.89
N LEU A 258 -16.60 6.69 1.02
CA LEU A 258 -17.24 5.36 0.94
C LEU A 258 -17.79 4.91 2.30
N TRP A 259 -17.05 5.19 3.37
CA TRP A 259 -17.28 4.58 4.68
C TRP A 259 -18.33 5.32 5.50
N GLU A 260 -18.53 6.62 5.26
CA GLU A 260 -19.55 7.42 5.96
C GLU A 260 -20.99 7.10 5.54
N VAL A 261 -21.20 6.35 4.44
CA VAL A 261 -22.53 6.02 3.91
C VAL A 261 -22.99 4.60 4.25
N SER A 262 -22.15 3.81 4.92
CA SER A 262 -22.32 2.35 5.03
C SER A 262 -22.24 1.78 6.46
N SER A 263 -22.27 2.62 7.50
CA SER A 263 -22.22 2.20 8.91
C SER A 263 -23.60 2.18 9.57
#